data_AF-A0A7C2EKD3-F1
#
_entry.id   AF-A0A7C2EKD3-F1
#
_cell.length_a   1.000
_cell.length_b   1.000
_cell.length_c   1.000
_cell.angle_alpha   90.00
_cell.angle_beta   90.00
_cell.angle_gamma   90.00
#
_symmetry.space_group_name_H-M   'P 1'
#
loop_
_entity.id
_entity.type
_entity.pdbx_description
1 polymer ?
#
loop_
_entity_poly.entity_id
_entity_poly.type
_entity_poly.pdbx_seq_one_letter_code
_entity_poly.pdbx_strand_id
1 'polypeptide(L)'
;MNASLAGVRLQLPIALEEDSQVSVALNDGPPRTGIVRWARSQGESGFLHGVRFMDAADERGTFSRPLRRLQVRTGLRRGLILLLGAAVLAIAAYGLVWLIEAMRTYDPKYYEPKDLERERHELRRQLEELKQSQKP
;
A
#
# COMPACT_ATOMS: atom_id res chain seq x y z
N MET A 1 -23.90 -3.73 -10.92
CA MET A 1 -24.75 -4.93 -10.79
C MET A 1 -24.11 -5.88 -9.79
N ASN A 2 -24.84 -6.31 -8.74
CA ASN A 2 -24.35 -7.31 -7.79
C ASN A 2 -25.17 -8.58 -8.02
N ALA A 3 -24.59 -9.55 -8.74
CA ALA A 3 -25.20 -10.84 -9.01
C ALA A 3 -24.56 -11.90 -8.10
N SER A 4 -25.39 -12.80 -7.59
CA SER A 4 -25.01 -13.99 -6.83
C SER A 4 -25.69 -15.20 -7.45
N LEU A 5 -25.28 -16.42 -7.07
CA LEU A 5 -25.91 -17.65 -7.54
C LEU A 5 -27.40 -17.73 -7.18
N ALA A 6 -27.83 -17.10 -6.08
CA ALA A 6 -29.20 -17.14 -5.60
C ALA A 6 -30.10 -16.01 -6.14
N GLY A 7 -29.51 -14.97 -6.75
CA GLY A 7 -30.27 -13.79 -7.16
C GLY A 7 -29.39 -12.62 -7.59
N VAL A 8 -30.03 -11.60 -8.13
CA VAL A 8 -29.38 -10.43 -8.72
C VAL A 8 -30.02 -9.14 -8.22
N ARG A 9 -29.19 -8.12 -8.03
CA ARG A 9 -29.63 -6.76 -7.80
C ARG A 9 -29.58 -5.96 -9.11
N LEU A 10 -30.75 -5.53 -9.57
CA LEU A 10 -30.94 -4.78 -10.82
C LEU A 10 -31.40 -3.37 -10.51
N GLN A 11 -31.04 -2.43 -11.38
CA GLN A 11 -31.52 -1.06 -11.32
C GLN A 11 -32.32 -0.81 -12.59
N LEU A 12 -33.58 -0.43 -12.42
CA LEU A 12 -34.52 -0.22 -13.51
C LEU A 12 -35.17 1.17 -13.35
N PRO A 13 -35.48 1.85 -14.46
CA PRO A 13 -36.17 3.14 -14.40
C PRO A 13 -37.63 3.02 -13.92
N ILE A 14 -38.19 1.81 -13.94
CA ILE A 14 -39.60 1.52 -13.62
C ILE A 14 -39.66 0.64 -12.37
N ALA A 15 -40.65 0.88 -11.51
CA ALA A 15 -40.95 0.01 -10.38
C ALA A 15 -41.68 -1.26 -10.85
N LEU A 16 -41.07 -2.41 -10.60
CA LEU A 16 -41.73 -3.71 -10.66
C LEU A 16 -42.34 -4.05 -9.30
N GLU A 17 -43.51 -4.67 -9.31
CA GLU A 17 -44.20 -5.11 -8.09
C GLU A 17 -43.47 -6.27 -7.42
N GLU A 18 -43.61 -6.35 -6.09
CA GLU A 18 -43.13 -7.52 -5.35
C GLU A 18 -43.87 -8.78 -5.80
N ASP A 19 -43.14 -9.89 -5.78
CA ASP A 19 -43.54 -11.20 -6.29
C ASP A 19 -43.84 -11.29 -7.80
N SER A 20 -43.57 -10.22 -8.56
CA SER A 20 -43.59 -10.28 -10.03
C SER A 20 -42.51 -11.22 -10.56
N GLN A 21 -42.89 -12.03 -11.56
CA GLN A 21 -41.97 -12.91 -12.27
C GLN A 21 -41.26 -12.15 -13.40
N VAL A 22 -39.93 -12.23 -13.43
CA VAL A 22 -39.08 -11.48 -14.37
C VAL A 22 -38.04 -12.42 -14.98
N SER A 23 -37.83 -12.31 -16.28
CA SER A 23 -36.72 -12.97 -16.98
C SER A 23 -35.54 -12.01 -17.09
N VAL A 24 -34.38 -12.41 -16.57
CA VAL A 24 -33.16 -11.60 -16.53
C VAL A 24 -32.11 -12.25 -17.41
N ALA A 25 -31.75 -11.57 -18.50
CA ALA A 25 -30.57 -11.91 -19.29
C ALA A 25 -29.35 -11.21 -18.68
N LEU A 26 -28.44 -12.00 -18.12
CA LEU A 26 -27.12 -11.53 -17.71
C LEU A 26 -26.22 -11.52 -18.96
N ASN A 27 -25.35 -10.53 -19.11
CA ASN A 27 -24.41 -10.48 -20.24
C ASN A 27 -23.65 -11.81 -20.35
N ASP A 28 -23.63 -12.38 -21.56
CA ASP A 28 -22.98 -13.65 -21.93
C ASP A 28 -23.58 -14.94 -21.32
N GLY A 29 -24.82 -14.92 -20.82
CA GLY A 29 -25.49 -16.10 -20.26
C GLY A 29 -26.93 -16.31 -20.77
N PRO A 30 -27.48 -17.53 -20.60
CA PRO A 30 -28.89 -17.77 -20.88
C PRO A 30 -29.79 -16.93 -19.95
N PRO A 31 -30.97 -16.49 -20.42
CA PRO A 31 -31.92 -15.77 -19.59
C PRO A 31 -32.37 -16.65 -18.42
N ARG A 32 -32.40 -16.08 -17.22
CA ARG A 32 -32.83 -16.77 -15.98
C ARG A 32 -34.11 -16.17 -15.45
N THR A 33 -35.01 -17.04 -14.99
CA THR A 33 -36.28 -16.59 -14.44
C THR A 33 -36.15 -16.36 -12.94
N GLY A 34 -36.71 -15.26 -12.44
CA GLY A 34 -36.68 -14.93 -11.03
C GLY A 34 -37.91 -14.16 -10.57
N ILE A 35 -38.03 -14.01 -9.26
CA ILE A 35 -39.12 -13.32 -8.58
C ILE A 35 -38.55 -12.07 -7.92
N VAL A 36 -39.21 -10.93 -8.12
CA VAL A 36 -38.89 -9.68 -7.40
C VAL A 36 -39.24 -9.85 -5.92
N ARG A 37 -38.27 -9.73 -5.02
CA ARG A 37 -38.49 -9.86 -3.57
C ARG A 37 -38.54 -8.54 -2.84
N TRP A 38 -38.01 -7.48 -3.44
CA TRP A 38 -38.09 -6.14 -2.91
C TRP A 38 -37.81 -5.14 -4.03
N ALA A 39 -38.45 -3.98 -3.93
CA ALA A 39 -38.18 -2.82 -4.76
C ALA A 39 -37.93 -1.60 -3.86
N ARG A 40 -36.87 -0.83 -4.13
CA ARG A 40 -36.54 0.38 -3.37
C ARG A 40 -36.28 1.55 -4.31
N SER A 41 -36.98 2.66 -4.11
CA SER A 41 -36.69 3.90 -4.85
C SER A 41 -35.28 4.40 -4.50
N GLN A 42 -34.53 4.80 -5.52
CA GLN A 42 -33.19 5.39 -5.42
C GLN A 42 -33.20 6.81 -6.02
N GLY A 43 -34.24 7.58 -5.71
CA GLY A 43 -34.39 8.98 -6.16
C GLY A 43 -34.43 9.08 -7.69
N GLU A 44 -33.67 10.03 -8.24
CA GLU A 44 -33.60 10.29 -9.70
C GLU A 44 -32.99 9.13 -10.50
N SER A 45 -32.29 8.22 -9.83
CA SER A 45 -31.63 7.08 -10.49
C SER A 45 -32.56 5.88 -10.72
N GLY A 46 -33.85 6.00 -10.41
CA GLY A 46 -34.87 4.98 -10.63
C GLY A 46 -35.07 4.08 -9.40
N PHE A 47 -35.36 2.80 -9.66
CA PHE A 47 -35.68 1.82 -8.64
C PHE A 47 -34.64 0.70 -8.63
N LEU A 48 -34.28 0.27 -7.43
CA LEU A 48 -33.40 -0.85 -7.18
C LEU A 48 -34.24 -2.07 -6.81
N HIS A 49 -34.04 -3.18 -7.51
CA HIS A 49 -34.80 -4.42 -7.32
C HIS A 49 -33.87 -5.55 -6.90
N GLY A 50 -34.34 -6.35 -5.95
CA GLY A 50 -33.75 -7.65 -5.63
C GLY A 50 -34.55 -8.76 -6.27
N VAL A 51 -33.97 -9.45 -7.24
CA VAL A 51 -34.59 -10.59 -7.92
C VAL A 51 -33.96 -11.89 -7.42
N ARG A 52 -34.78 -12.82 -6.92
CA ARG A 52 -34.37 -14.17 -6.54
C ARG A 52 -34.62 -15.12 -7.70
N PHE A 53 -33.62 -15.89 -8.13
CA PHE A 53 -33.81 -16.85 -9.22
C PHE A 53 -34.67 -18.04 -8.74
N MET A 54 -35.58 -18.50 -9.60
CA MET A 54 -36.46 -19.64 -9.33
C MET A 54 -35.81 -20.98 -9.67
N ASP A 55 -34.85 -20.96 -10.60
CA ASP A 55 -34.21 -22.18 -11.07
C ASP A 55 -33.24 -22.70 -10.00
N ALA A 56 -33.32 -24.01 -9.70
CA ALA A 56 -32.28 -24.70 -8.96
C ALA A 56 -30.98 -24.49 -9.73
N ALA A 57 -29.96 -23.94 -9.07
CA ALA A 57 -28.70 -23.52 -9.65
C ALA A 57 -28.24 -24.53 -10.71
N ASP A 58 -28.49 -24.20 -11.98
CA ASP A 58 -28.20 -25.13 -13.07
C ASP A 58 -26.70 -25.39 -13.00
N GLU A 59 -26.32 -26.63 -12.70
CA GLU A 59 -24.92 -27.07 -12.54
C GLU A 59 -24.13 -26.93 -13.85
N ARG A 60 -24.81 -26.49 -14.92
CA ARG A 60 -24.32 -26.37 -16.29
C ARG A 60 -24.28 -24.92 -16.71
N GLY A 61 -23.18 -24.26 -16.34
CA GLY A 61 -22.69 -23.07 -17.05
C GLY A 61 -23.27 -21.74 -16.58
N THR A 62 -22.44 -20.94 -15.93
CA THR A 62 -21.69 -19.90 -16.65
C THR A 62 -20.80 -19.11 -15.69
N PHE A 63 -19.60 -18.87 -16.18
CA PHE A 63 -18.62 -17.94 -15.65
C PHE A 63 -19.25 -16.62 -15.18
N SER A 64 -19.16 -16.33 -13.90
CA SER A 64 -18.82 -14.97 -13.47
C SER A 64 -17.79 -15.11 -12.36
N ARG A 65 -16.53 -15.21 -12.77
CA ARG A 65 -15.39 -15.09 -11.86
C ARG A 65 -15.66 -13.89 -10.95
N PRO A 66 -15.50 -14.01 -9.62
CA PRO A 66 -15.74 -12.90 -8.72
C PRO A 66 -14.69 -11.82 -8.98
N LEU A 67 -15.01 -10.86 -9.87
CA LEU A 67 -14.20 -9.67 -10.17
C LEU A 67 -13.81 -8.92 -8.88
N ARG A 68 -14.63 -9.05 -7.82
CA ARG A 68 -14.32 -8.60 -6.46
C ARG A 68 -13.09 -9.27 -5.84
N ARG A 69 -12.89 -10.58 -6.00
CA ARG A 69 -11.69 -11.26 -5.45
C ARG A 69 -10.42 -10.85 -6.19
N LEU A 70 -10.51 -10.53 -7.48
CA LEU A 70 -9.40 -9.98 -8.25
C LEU A 70 -9.05 -8.56 -7.78
N GLN A 71 -10.03 -7.66 -7.64
CA GLN A 71 -9.78 -6.28 -7.17
C GLN A 71 -9.22 -6.23 -5.74
N VAL A 72 -9.72 -7.06 -4.82
CA VAL A 72 -9.17 -7.17 -3.46
C VAL A 72 -7.73 -7.68 -3.49
N ARG A 73 -7.41 -8.66 -4.35
CA ARG A 73 -6.03 -9.13 -4.55
C ARG A 73 -5.11 -8.05 -5.11
N THR A 74 -5.58 -7.21 -6.03
CA THR A 74 -4.79 -6.09 -6.57
C THR A 74 -4.55 -5.00 -5.52
N GLY A 75 -5.57 -4.69 -4.71
CA GLY A 75 -5.45 -3.77 -3.58
C GLY A 75 -4.48 -4.27 -2.52
N LEU A 76 -4.56 -5.56 -2.15
CA LEU A 76 -3.63 -6.19 -1.22
C LEU A 76 -2.19 -6.21 -1.73
N ARG A 77 -1.98 -6.50 -3.04
CA ARG A 77 -0.65 -6.45 -3.65
C ARG A 77 -0.06 -5.04 -3.62
N ARG A 78 -0.84 -4.02 -3.98
CA ARG A 78 -0.39 -2.62 -3.91
C ARG A 78 -0.09 -2.21 -2.46
N GLY A 79 -0.94 -2.61 -1.52
CA GLY A 79 -0.70 -2.41 -0.09
C GLY A 79 0.62 -3.05 0.36
N LEU A 80 0.85 -4.31 0.02
CA LEU A 80 2.10 -5.03 0.32
C LEU A 80 3.33 -4.37 -0.31
N ILE A 81 3.24 -3.90 -1.56
CA ILE A 81 4.35 -3.21 -2.23
C ILE A 81 4.67 -1.88 -1.54
N LEU A 82 3.65 -1.10 -1.16
CA LEU A 82 3.85 0.14 -0.41
C LEU A 82 4.45 -0.12 0.97
N LEU A 83 4.00 -1.17 1.67
CA LEU A 83 4.53 -1.57 2.96
C LEU A 83 6.00 -2.00 2.86
N LEU A 84 6.35 -2.79 1.84
CA LEU A 84 7.73 -3.18 1.54
C LEU A 84 8.60 -1.97 1.19
N GLY A 85 8.11 -1.06 0.34
CA GLY A 85 8.82 0.17 -0.02
C GLY A 85 9.08 1.06 1.19
N ALA A 86 8.08 1.23 2.06
CA ALA A 86 8.21 1.98 3.31
C ALA A 86 9.21 1.31 4.28
N ALA A 87 9.20 -0.02 4.39
CA ALA A 87 10.14 -0.76 5.21
C ALA A 87 11.59 -0.58 4.71
N VAL A 88 11.82 -0.65 3.40
CA VAL A 88 13.14 -0.41 2.81
C VAL A 88 13.62 1.01 3.09
N LEU A 89 12.75 2.01 2.91
CA LEU A 89 13.08 3.40 3.21
C LEU A 89 13.39 3.62 4.70
N ALA A 90 12.65 2.98 5.59
CA ALA A 90 12.91 3.04 7.02
C ALA A 90 14.27 2.42 7.39
N ILE A 91 14.60 1.27 6.83
CA ILE A 91 15.90 0.61 7.03
C ILE A 91 17.03 1.48 6.48
N ALA A 92 16.86 2.05 5.28
CA ALA A 92 17.84 2.93 4.67
C ALA A 92 18.07 4.19 5.52
N ALA A 93 17.00 4.83 6.00
CA ALA A 93 17.09 5.99 6.88
C ALA A 93 17.80 5.66 8.19
N TYR A 94 17.46 4.51 8.81
CA TYR A 94 18.13 4.05 10.02
C TYR A 94 19.62 3.78 9.80
N GLY A 95 19.98 3.09 8.70
CA GLY A 95 21.37 2.85 8.33
C GLY A 95 22.13 4.13 8.04
N LEU A 96 21.49 5.13 7.43
CA LEU A 96 22.08 6.44 7.16
C LEU A 96 22.40 7.19 8.47
N VAL A 97 21.47 7.17 9.43
CA VAL A 97 21.70 7.75 10.77
C VAL A 97 22.88 7.05 11.45
N TRP A 98 22.91 5.72 11.40
CA TRP A 98 24.03 4.96 11.99
C TRP A 98 25.37 5.27 11.32
N LEU A 99 25.38 5.45 9.99
CA LEU A 99 26.58 5.84 9.25
C LEU A 99 27.04 7.27 9.61
N ILE A 100 26.10 8.21 9.76
CA ILE A 100 26.40 9.57 10.21
C ILE A 100 26.99 9.54 11.62
N GLU A 101 26.40 8.76 12.52
CA GLU A 101 26.89 8.60 13.90
C GLU A 101 28.30 7.98 13.91
N ALA A 102 28.53 6.95 13.08
CA ALA A 102 29.84 6.32 12.94
C ALA A 102 30.89 7.30 12.41
N MET A 103 30.57 8.08 11.38
CA MET A 103 31.47 9.11 10.83
C MET A 103 31.73 10.25 11.83
N ARG A 104 30.74 10.60 12.66
CA ARG A 104 30.91 11.58 13.74
C ARG A 104 31.80 11.05 14.86
N THR A 105 31.78 9.74 15.09
CA THR A 105 32.67 9.06 16.05
C THR A 105 34.09 8.94 15.50
N TYR A 106 34.24 8.89 14.16
CA TYR A 106 35.51 9.01 13.43
C TYR A 106 35.87 10.46 13.10
N ASP A 107 35.60 11.40 14.02
CA ASP A 107 36.14 12.76 13.90
C ASP A 107 37.69 12.68 13.89
N PRO A 108 38.37 13.06 12.79
CA PRO A 108 39.83 12.94 12.66
C PRO A 108 40.59 13.72 13.74
N LYS A 109 39.89 14.63 14.42
CA LYS A 109 40.37 15.35 15.60
C LYS A 109 40.81 14.44 16.75
N TYR A 110 40.36 13.19 16.80
CA TYR A 110 40.73 12.22 17.85
C TYR A 110 41.85 11.24 17.48
N TYR A 111 42.27 11.18 16.21
CA TYR A 111 43.31 10.24 15.76
C TYR A 111 44.70 10.86 15.53
N GLU A 112 44.84 12.19 15.66
CA GLU A 112 46.13 12.89 15.59
C GLU A 112 46.66 13.44 16.93
N PRO A 113 46.60 12.74 18.10
CA PRO A 113 47.33 13.22 19.27
C PRO A 113 48.86 13.12 19.08
N LYS A 114 49.33 12.22 18.20
CA LYS A 114 50.76 11.91 18.06
C LYS A 114 51.56 12.96 17.30
N ASP A 115 50.94 13.68 16.38
CA ASP A 115 51.63 14.70 15.58
C ASP A 115 51.59 16.08 16.25
N LEU A 116 50.52 16.40 16.99
CA LEU A 116 50.44 17.60 17.83
C LEU A 116 51.45 17.60 18.99
N GLU A 117 51.74 16.44 19.58
CA GLU A 117 52.80 16.33 20.61
C GLU A 117 54.20 16.46 20.02
N ARG A 118 54.43 15.95 18.81
CA ARG A 118 55.70 16.14 18.08
C ARG A 118 55.94 17.62 17.74
N GLU A 119 54.95 18.31 17.18
CA GLU A 119 55.07 19.74 16.90
C GLU A 119 55.35 20.56 18.18
N ARG A 120 54.70 20.22 19.29
CA ARG A 120 54.95 20.88 20.58
C ARG A 120 56.37 20.65 21.10
N HIS A 121 56.92 19.46 20.92
CA HIS A 121 58.28 19.14 21.34
C HIS A 121 59.32 19.84 20.45
N GLU A 122 59.09 19.90 19.15
CA GLU A 122 59.97 20.60 18.20
C GLU A 122 59.96 22.11 18.45
N LEU A 123 58.78 22.71 18.67
CA LEU A 123 58.64 24.11 19.05
C LEU A 123 59.38 24.44 20.37
N ARG A 124 59.31 23.55 21.38
CA ARG A 124 60.04 23.74 22.64
C ARG A 124 61.55 23.69 22.46
N ARG A 125 62.07 22.76 21.64
CA ARG A 125 63.51 22.71 21.34
C ARG A 125 63.99 23.97 20.66
N GLN A 126 63.27 24.46 19.64
CA GLN A 126 63.64 25.69 18.95
C GLN A 126 63.63 26.91 19.90
N LEU A 127 62.65 26.97 20.81
CA LEU A 127 62.58 28.03 21.82
C LEU A 127 63.73 27.96 22.83
N GLU A 128 64.17 26.76 23.21
CA GLU A 128 65.32 26.56 24.10
C GLU A 128 66.65 26.91 23.41
N GLU A 129 66.82 26.52 22.15
CA GLU A 129 68.00 26.88 21.33
C GLU A 129 68.09 28.41 21.13
N LEU A 130 66.97 29.08 20.86
CA LEU A 130 66.91 30.54 20.76
C LEU A 130 67.21 31.23 22.10
N LYS A 131 66.78 30.66 23.23
CA LYS A 131 67.12 31.19 24.57
C LYS A 131 68.59 30.97 24.93
N GLN A 132 69.19 29.87 24.49
CA GLN A 132 70.61 29.60 24.72
C GLN A 132 71.51 30.49 23.85
N SER A 133 71.11 30.76 22.60
CA SER A 133 71.87 31.66 21.70
C SER A 133 71.78 33.14 22.08
N GLN A 134 70.78 33.54 22.87
CA GLN A 134 70.63 34.90 23.42
C GLN A 134 71.27 35.08 24.80
N LYS A 135 71.90 34.07 25.37
CA LYS A 135 72.62 34.19 26.65
C LYS A 135 74.06 34.67 26.37
N PRO A 136 74.45 35.89 26.80
CA PRO A 136 75.77 36.46 26.52
C PRO A 136 76.91 35.72 27.23
#